data_AF-F3CIF1-F1
#
_entry.id   AF-F3CIF1-F1
#
_cell.length_a   1.000
_cell.length_b   1.000
_cell.length_c   1.000
_cell.angle_alpha   90.00
_cell.angle_beta   90.00
_cell.angle_gamma   90.00
#
_symmetry.space_group_name_H-M   'P 1'
#
loop_
_entity.id
_entity.type
_entity.pdbx_description
1 polymer ?
#
loop_
_entity_poly.entity_id
_entity_poly.type
_entity_poly.pdbx_seq_one_letter_code
_entity_poly.pdbx_strand_id
1 'polypeptide(L)' 'AGIPLTVCIDKVAASGGYMMACIGNKIISAPFAILGSIGVVA' A
#
# COMPACT_ATOMS: atom_id res chain seq x y z
N ALA A 1 -22.46 -2.84 4.86
CA ALA A 1 -21.05 -2.82 5.32
C ALA A 1 -20.39 -4.13 4.90
N GLY A 2 -19.11 -4.10 4.50
CA GLY A 2 -18.39 -5.31 4.04
C GLY A 2 -18.08 -5.38 2.54
N ILE A 3 -17.89 -4.24 1.86
CA ILE A 3 -17.44 -4.23 0.47
C ILE A 3 -15.93 -4.56 0.45
N PRO A 4 -15.48 -5.59 -0.28
CA PRO A 4 -14.06 -5.92 -0.35
C PRO A 4 -13.28 -4.80 -1.05
N LEU A 5 -12.26 -4.27 -0.37
CA LEU A 5 -11.36 -3.25 -0.88
C LEU A 5 -10.09 -3.89 -1.44
N THR A 6 -9.81 -3.67 -2.72
CA THR A 6 -8.52 -4.01 -3.33
C THR A 6 -7.75 -2.74 -3.64
N VAL A 7 -6.51 -2.67 -3.19
CA VAL A 7 -5.60 -1.53 -3.42
C VAL A 7 -4.61 -1.90 -4.52
N CYS A 8 -4.59 -1.12 -5.60
CA CYS A 8 -3.70 -1.31 -6.74
C CYS A 8 -2.57 -0.29 -6.72
N ILE A 9 -1.32 -0.74 -6.78
CA ILE A 9 -0.13 0.11 -6.71
C ILE A 9 0.68 -0.05 -7.99
N ASP A 10 0.69 1.00 -8.80
CA ASP A 10 1.42 1.00 -10.08
C ASP A 10 2.90 1.36 -9.89
N LYS A 11 3.19 2.45 -9.17
CA LYS A 11 4.54 3.02 -9.11
C LYS A 11 5.16 3.05 -7.71
N VAL A 12 4.48 3.64 -6.73
CA VAL A 12 4.99 3.79 -5.36
C VAL A 12 3.86 3.74 -4.34
N ALA A 13 4.08 3.01 -3.25
CA ALA A 13 3.37 3.19 -1.99
C ALA A 13 4.35 2.97 -0.83
N ALA A 14 4.78 4.07 -0.21
CA ALA A 14 5.84 4.07 0.80
C ALA A 14 5.43 4.87 2.05
N SER A 15 5.95 4.52 3.22
CA SER A 15 5.66 5.14 4.52
C SER A 15 4.14 5.23 4.77
N GLY A 16 3.57 6.42 4.85
CA GLY A 16 2.12 6.62 4.97
C GLY A 16 1.32 6.00 3.83
N GLY A 17 1.84 5.98 2.60
CA GLY A 17 1.19 5.34 1.45
C GLY A 17 1.06 3.83 1.62
N TYR A 18 2.09 3.18 2.17
CA TYR A 18 2.04 1.76 2.49
C TYR A 18 1.04 1.48 3.62
N MET A 19 1.02 2.34 4.65
CA MET A 19 0.05 2.25 5.75
C MET A 19 -1.40 2.37 5.27
N MET A 20 -1.67 3.26 4.31
CA MET A 20 -2.99 3.37 3.65
C MET A 20 -3.32 2.17 2.76
N ALA A 21 -2.32 1.48 2.20
CA ALA A 21 -2.59 0.26 1.45
C ALA A 21 -2.98 -0.92 2.36
N CYS A 22 -2.43 -0.98 3.59
CA CYS A 22 -2.67 -2.04 4.56
C CYS A 22 -4.11 -2.17 5.06
N ILE A 23 -4.98 -1.17 4.85
CA ILE A 23 -6.42 -1.29 5.18
C ILE A 23 -7.22 -2.06 4.13
N GLY A 24 -6.65 -2.35 2.96
CA GLY A 24 -7.29 -3.16 1.92
C GLY A 24 -7.35 -4.64 2.27
N ASN A 25 -8.37 -5.34 1.80
CA ASN A 25 -8.45 -6.80 1.91
C ASN A 25 -7.42 -7.51 1.02
N LYS A 26 -7.04 -6.86 -0.08
CA LYS A 26 -6.02 -7.32 -1.02
C LYS A 26 -5.19 -6.13 -1.50
N ILE A 27 -3.89 -6.33 -1.59
CA ILE A 27 -2.97 -5.40 -2.24
C ILE A 27 -2.43 -6.10 -3.49
N ILE A 28 -2.49 -5.43 -4.63
CA ILE A 28 -1.83 -5.85 -5.86
C ILE A 28 -0.86 -4.76 -6.28
N SER A 29 0.34 -5.14 -6.70
CA SER A 29 1.36 -4.18 -7.14
C SER A 29 1.96 -4.59 -8.48
N ALA A 30 2.32 -3.60 -9.29
CA ALA A 30 3.18 -3.85 -10.43
C ALA A 30 4.53 -4.42 -9.94
N PRO A 31 5.21 -5.27 -10.73
CA PRO A 31 6.50 -5.87 -10.33
C PRO A 31 7.61 -4.83 -10.09
N PHE A 32 7.45 -3.63 -10.64
CA PHE A 32 8.39 -2.51 -10.51
C PHE A 32 7.95 -1.47 -9.46
N ALA A 33 6.84 -1.70 -8.76
CA ALA A 33 6.34 -0.77 -7.77
C ALA A 33 7.26 -0.74 -6.53
N ILE A 34 7.56 0.46 -6.04
CA ILE A 34 8.32 0.65 -4.81
C ILE A 34 7.35 0.60 -3.62
N LEU A 35 7.55 -0.37 -2.74
CA LEU A 35 6.74 -0.62 -1.54
C LEU A 35 7.58 -0.46 -0.27
N GLY A 36 6.93 -0.20 0.86
CA GLY A 36 7.59 -0.22 2.17
C GLY A 36 8.02 1.16 2.65
N SER A 37 9.30 1.37 2.97
CA SER A 37 9.77 2.57 3.69
C SER A 37 9.03 2.78 5.03
N ILE A 38 8.91 1.71 5.81
CA ILE A 38 8.24 1.73 7.11
C ILE A 38 9.26 2.24 8.13
N GLY A 39 9.14 3.52 8.48
CA GLY A 39 10.00 4.18 9.44
C GLY A 39 9.47 5.55 9.78
N VAL A 40 9.81 6.04 10.97
CA VAL A 40 9.51 7.39 11.45
C VAL A 40 10.84 8.03 11.83
N VAL A 41 11.01 9.30 11.43
CA VAL A 41 12.12 10.14 11.88
C VAL A 41 11.64 10.94 13.08
N ALA A 42 12.44 10.96 14.14
CA ALA A 42 12.18 11.71 15.37
C ALA A 42 12.70 13.15 15.28
#